data_AF-A0A1G7M9M5-F1
#
_entry.id   AF-A0A1G7M9M5-F1
#
_cell.length_a   1.000
_cell.length_b   1.000
_cell.length_c   1.000
_cell.angle_alpha   90.00
_cell.angle_beta   90.00
_cell.angle_gamma   90.00
#
_symmetry.space_group_name_H-M   'P 1'
#
loop_
_entity.id
_entity.type
_entity.pdbx_description
1 polymer ?
#
loop_
_entity_poly.entity_id
_entity_poly.type
_entity_poly.pdbx_seq_one_letter_code
_entity_poly.pdbx_strand_id
1 'polypeptide(L)'
;MTLPRIAETGDVRIQSLEVATDHFQVKLMLRGLIFHSSIVAESIRVVDEGKSTRILVEMASTHPDKSGSFTVSVPLPPDIEKVTFGLSGEQIWSREYRFQ
;
A
#
# COMPACT_ATOMS: atom_id res chain seq x y z
N MET A 1 -19.62 7.32 -15.68
CA MET A 1 -18.39 7.37 -14.86
C MET A 1 -18.11 5.96 -14.38
N THR A 2 -16.99 5.37 -14.80
CA THR A 2 -16.52 4.07 -14.30
C THR A 2 -15.85 4.32 -12.96
N LEU A 3 -16.17 3.54 -11.93
CA LEU A 3 -15.46 3.64 -10.64
C LEU A 3 -13.99 3.27 -10.86
N PRO A 4 -13.03 3.96 -10.21
CA PRO A 4 -11.63 3.61 -10.31
C PRO A 4 -11.43 2.18 -9.78
N ARG A 5 -10.69 1.36 -10.52
CA ARG A 5 -10.37 -0.01 -10.10
C ARG A 5 -9.29 0.07 -9.03
N ILE A 6 -9.56 -0.47 -7.84
CA ILE A 6 -8.57 -0.57 -6.77
C ILE A 6 -7.85 -1.91 -6.89
N ALA A 7 -6.54 -1.90 -6.69
CA ALA A 7 -5.74 -3.12 -6.60
C ALA A 7 -6.06 -3.88 -5.31
N GLU A 8 -6.29 -5.18 -5.45
CA GLU A 8 -6.26 -6.10 -4.33
C GLU A 8 -4.86 -6.74 -4.22
N THR A 9 -4.57 -7.40 -3.11
CA THR A 9 -3.30 -8.13 -2.89
C THR A 9 -3.01 -9.16 -4.00
N GLY A 10 -4.05 -9.80 -4.55
CA GLY A 10 -3.93 -10.71 -5.68
C GLY A 10 -3.49 -10.04 -6.99
N ASP A 11 -3.71 -8.74 -7.15
CA ASP A 11 -3.26 -7.97 -8.31
C ASP A 11 -1.79 -7.49 -8.16
N VAL A 12 -1.20 -7.62 -6.96
CA VAL A 12 0.06 -6.96 -6.60
C VAL A 12 1.10 -7.95 -6.07
N ARG A 13 2.29 -7.90 -6.65
CA ARG A 13 3.47 -8.49 -6.03
C ARG A 13 4.11 -7.49 -5.09
N ILE A 14 4.03 -7.73 -3.78
CA ILE A 14 4.78 -6.97 -2.78
C ILE A 14 6.27 -7.31 -2.94
N GLN A 15 7.08 -6.30 -3.26
CA GLN A 15 8.53 -6.44 -3.46
C GLN A 15 9.29 -6.26 -2.15
N SER A 16 8.89 -5.28 -1.34
CA SER A 16 9.43 -5.07 0.00
C SER A 16 8.40 -4.40 0.90
N LEU A 17 8.54 -4.68 2.19
CA LEU A 17 7.75 -4.10 3.25
C LEU A 17 8.66 -3.87 4.46
N GLU A 18 9.02 -2.61 4.70
CA GLU A 18 10.07 -2.25 5.64
C GLU A 18 9.56 -1.21 6.63
N VAL A 19 9.93 -1.36 7.91
CA VAL A 19 9.66 -0.33 8.92
C VAL A 19 10.91 0.55 9.03
N ALA A 20 10.75 1.83 8.74
CA ALA A 20 11.80 2.83 8.88
C ALA A 20 11.44 3.81 10.01
N THR A 21 12.47 4.34 10.67
CA THR A 21 12.31 5.46 11.60
C THR A 21 12.98 6.69 11.00
N ASP A 22 12.22 7.76 10.81
CA ASP A 22 12.67 9.00 10.21
C ASP A 22 12.18 10.17 11.07
N HIS A 23 13.10 10.99 11.59
CA HIS A 23 12.80 12.19 12.38
C HIS A 23 11.77 11.94 13.51
N PHE A 24 11.95 10.86 14.29
CA PHE A 24 11.05 10.41 15.37
C PHE A 24 9.68 9.87 14.92
N GLN A 25 9.43 9.72 13.63
CA GLN A 25 8.24 9.06 13.10
C GLN A 25 8.58 7.67 12.58
N VAL A 26 7.83 6.67 13.05
CA VAL A 26 7.87 5.31 12.49
C VAL A 26 7.00 5.31 11.25
N LYS A 27 7.52 4.77 10.15
CA LYS A 27 6.83 4.67 8.85
C LYS A 27 6.98 3.26 8.30
N LEU A 28 5.92 2.75 7.67
CA LEU A 28 5.95 1.54 6.87
C LEU A 28 6.17 1.93 5.40
N MET A 29 7.26 1.44 4.83
CA MET A 29 7.59 1.60 3.42
C MET A 29 7.13 0.33 2.69
N LEU A 30 6.13 0.47 1.82
CA LEU A 30 5.67 -0.61 0.95
C LEU A 30 6.12 -0.31 -0.48
N ARG A 31 6.79 -1.28 -1.11
CA ARG A 31 7.07 -1.29 -2.55
C ARG A 31 6.33 -2.45 -3.20
N GLY A 32 5.52 -2.15 -4.22
CA GLY A 32 4.71 -3.13 -4.93
C GLY A 32 4.84 -3.02 -6.44
N LEU A 33 4.45 -4.09 -7.13
CA LEU A 33 4.32 -4.15 -8.58
C LEU A 33 2.95 -4.72 -8.93
N ILE A 34 2.13 -3.98 -9.68
CA ILE A 34 0.88 -4.50 -10.24
C ILE A 34 1.22 -5.53 -11.32
N PHE A 35 0.69 -6.74 -11.18
CA PHE A 35 1.06 -7.90 -11.98
C PHE A 35 0.26 -7.99 -13.29
N HIS A 36 0.17 -6.88 -14.02
CA HIS A 36 -0.44 -6.81 -15.35
C HIS A 36 0.29 -5.79 -16.23
N SER A 37 0.83 -6.22 -17.37
CA SER A 37 1.63 -5.38 -18.28
C SER A 37 0.87 -4.17 -18.86
N SER A 38 -0.45 -4.20 -18.81
CA SER A 38 -1.33 -3.16 -19.32
C SER A 38 -1.92 -2.25 -18.23
N ILE A 39 -1.50 -2.41 -16.96
CA ILE A 39 -2.04 -1.68 -15.82
C ILE A 39 -0.91 -0.99 -15.05
N VAL A 40 -1.16 0.24 -14.63
CA VAL A 40 -0.25 1.08 -13.85
C VAL A 40 -0.91 1.54 -12.56
N ALA A 41 -0.08 1.88 -11.58
CA ALA A 41 -0.55 2.57 -10.38
C ALA A 41 -0.78 4.04 -10.76
N GLU A 42 -2.02 4.52 -10.64
CA GLU A 42 -2.39 5.89 -10.96
C GLU A 42 -2.30 6.81 -9.76
N SER A 43 -2.89 6.38 -8.64
CA SER A 43 -2.87 7.13 -7.39
C SER A 43 -2.78 6.16 -6.23
N ILE A 44 -2.24 6.64 -5.11
CA ILE A 44 -2.17 5.87 -3.86
C ILE A 44 -2.78 6.72 -2.76
N ARG A 45 -3.72 6.13 -2.02
CA ARG A 45 -4.35 6.76 -0.87
C ARG A 45 -4.07 5.92 0.37
N VAL A 46 -3.76 6.62 1.46
CA VAL A 46 -3.58 6.04 2.79
C VAL A 46 -4.74 6.58 3.62
N VAL A 47 -5.58 5.69 4.11
CA VAL A 47 -6.82 6.03 4.83
C VAL A 47 -6.72 5.53 6.26
N ASP A 48 -6.90 6.43 7.22
CA ASP A 48 -6.93 6.07 8.63
C ASP A 48 -8.34 5.59 9.03
N GLU A 49 -8.38 4.43 9.68
CA GLU A 49 -9.58 3.74 10.14
C GLU A 49 -9.43 3.44 11.64
N GLY A 50 -9.22 4.49 12.44
CA GLY A 50 -8.97 4.38 13.87
C GLY A 50 -7.60 3.75 14.15
N LYS A 51 -7.58 2.54 14.71
CA LYS A 51 -6.33 1.81 15.03
C LYS A 51 -5.75 1.04 13.84
N SER A 52 -6.27 1.25 12.64
CA SER A 52 -5.76 0.63 11.43
C SER A 52 -5.62 1.66 10.33
N THR A 53 -4.66 1.43 9.45
CA THR A 53 -4.49 2.22 8.23
C THR A 53 -4.70 1.33 7.01
N ARG A 54 -5.36 1.84 5.97
CA ARG A 54 -5.62 1.13 4.72
C ARG A 54 -4.92 1.80 3.55
N ILE A 55 -4.25 1.00 2.74
CA ILE A 55 -3.61 1.42 1.49
C ILE A 55 -4.55 1.07 0.34
N LEU A 56 -4.89 2.08 -0.45
CA LEU A 56 -5.70 1.94 -1.67
C LEU A 56 -4.85 2.39 -2.85
N VAL A 57 -4.56 1.47 -3.78
CA VAL A 57 -3.86 1.79 -5.02
C VAL A 57 -4.86 1.76 -6.16
N GLU A 58 -5.07 2.92 -6.79
CA GLU A 58 -5.89 3.05 -7.98
C GLU A 58 -5.12 2.56 -9.20
N MET A 59 -5.78 1.76 -10.02
CA MET A 59 -5.26 1.15 -11.23
C MET A 59 -5.86 1.82 -12.46
N ALA A 60 -5.00 2.14 -13.41
CA ALA A 60 -5.39 2.66 -14.73
C ALA A 60 -4.67 1.91 -15.85
N SER A 61 -5.13 2.09 -17.09
CA SER A 61 -4.44 1.54 -18.25
C SER A 61 -3.04 2.17 -18.43
N THR A 62 -2.11 1.35 -18.91
CA THR A 62 -0.71 1.75 -19.17
C THR A 62 -0.63 3.00 -20.05
N HIS A 63 0.30 3.90 -19.69
CA HIS A 63 0.72 5.07 -20.47
C HIS A 63 2.25 5.07 -20.52
N PRO A 64 2.90 5.57 -21.59
CA PRO A 64 4.37 5.51 -21.75
C PRO A 64 5.21 5.99 -20.55
N ASP A 65 4.65 6.86 -19.70
CA ASP A 65 5.33 7.47 -18.55
C ASP A 65 4.94 6.86 -17.19
N LYS A 66 4.06 5.85 -17.16
CA LYS A 66 3.58 5.24 -15.92
C LYS A 66 4.09 3.80 -15.78
N SER A 67 4.40 3.41 -14.56
CA SER A 67 4.87 2.07 -14.22
C SER A 67 3.82 1.31 -13.41
N GLY A 68 3.80 -0.02 -13.56
CA GLY A 68 3.10 -0.88 -12.61
C GLY A 68 3.75 -0.90 -11.23
N SER A 69 4.99 -0.39 -11.10
CA SER A 69 5.69 -0.29 -9.83
C SER A 69 5.20 0.92 -9.04
N PHE A 70 5.04 0.75 -7.74
CA PHE A 70 4.65 1.82 -6.83
C PHE A 70 5.37 1.72 -5.50
N THR A 71 5.51 2.86 -4.84
CA THR A 71 6.05 2.97 -3.48
C THR A 71 5.12 3.86 -2.67
N VAL A 72 4.82 3.45 -1.44
CA VAL A 72 4.04 4.25 -0.49
C VAL A 72 4.69 4.23 0.88
N SER A 73 4.67 5.39 1.55
CA SER A 73 5.07 5.55 2.93
C SER A 73 3.82 5.75 3.79
N VAL A 74 3.60 4.85 4.74
CA VAL A 74 2.46 4.90 5.66
C VAL A 74 2.97 5.28 7.05
N PRO A 75 2.55 6.42 7.61
CA PRO A 75 2.86 6.76 8.99
C PRO A 75 2.32 5.70 9.94
N LEU A 76 3.12 5.30 10.93
CA LEU A 76 2.74 4.35 11.98
C LEU A 76 2.79 5.01 13.36
N PRO A 77 1.89 5.97 13.66
CA PRO A 77 1.79 6.53 15.01
C PRO A 77 1.48 5.42 16.03
N PRO A 78 1.76 5.64 17.33
CA PRO A 78 1.81 4.57 18.33
C PRO A 78 0.52 3.75 18.49
N ASP A 79 -0.62 4.33 18.11
CA ASP A 79 -1.97 3.78 18.18
C ASP A 79 -2.38 2.91 16.98
N ILE A 80 -1.63 2.94 15.87
CA ILE A 80 -1.90 2.07 14.72
C ILE A 80 -1.43 0.65 15.00
N GLU A 81 -2.34 -0.30 15.07
CA GLU A 81 -2.09 -1.71 15.36
C GLU A 81 -1.84 -2.55 14.10
N LYS A 82 -2.38 -2.14 12.94
CA LYS A 82 -2.25 -2.88 11.67
C LYS A 82 -2.35 -2.01 10.43
N VAL A 83 -1.78 -2.49 9.32
CA VAL A 83 -1.95 -1.92 7.98
C VAL A 83 -2.59 -2.95 7.06
N THR A 84 -3.59 -2.50 6.31
CA THR A 84 -4.35 -3.32 5.35
C THR A 84 -4.21 -2.78 3.93
N PHE A 85 -4.49 -3.64 2.95
CA PHE A 85 -4.39 -3.31 1.53
C PHE A 85 -5.69 -3.65 0.80
N GLY A 86 -6.03 -2.83 -0.21
CA GLY A 86 -7.19 -3.06 -1.07
C GLY A 86 -8.52 -2.80 -0.38
N LEU A 87 -9.62 -3.03 -1.11
CA LEU A 87 -10.98 -2.88 -0.57
C LEU A 87 -11.39 -4.09 0.27
N SER A 88 -10.80 -5.26 0.01
CA SER A 88 -10.97 -6.46 0.85
C SER A 88 -10.40 -6.29 2.26
N GLY A 89 -9.46 -5.36 2.44
CA GLY A 89 -8.86 -5.06 3.74
C GLY A 89 -7.89 -6.14 4.22
N GLU A 90 -7.20 -6.82 3.30
CA GLU A 90 -6.22 -7.84 3.67
C GLU A 90 -5.07 -7.23 4.48
N GLN A 91 -4.73 -7.86 5.61
CA GLN A 91 -3.67 -7.37 6.48
C GLN A 91 -2.30 -7.68 5.89
N ILE A 92 -1.51 -6.64 5.65
CA ILE A 92 -0.13 -6.76 5.15
C ILE A 92 0.92 -6.52 6.25
N TRP A 93 0.52 -5.93 7.38
CA TRP A 93 1.41 -5.65 8.51
C TRP A 93 0.62 -5.60 9.82
N SER A 94 1.23 -6.04 10.92
CA SER A 94 0.74 -5.75 12.27
C SER A 94 1.89 -5.33 13.19
N ARG A 95 1.55 -4.54 14.21
CA ARG A 95 2.51 -4.07 15.22
C ARG A 95 3.06 -5.19 16.10
N GLU A 96 2.29 -6.26 16.27
CA GLU A 96 2.65 -7.41 17.11
C GLU A 96 3.73 -8.29 16.45
N TYR A 97 3.80 -8.31 15.11
CA TYR A 97 4.87 -8.98 14.39
C TYR A 97 6.14 -8.11 14.38
N ARG A 98 6.90 -8.17 15.47
CA ARG A 98 8.32 -7.81 15.45
C ARG A 98 9.07 -8.92 14.72
N PHE A 99 9.72 -8.60 13.61
CA PHE A 99 10.77 -9.46 13.04
C PHE A 99 11.76 -9.79 14.16
N GLN A 100 11.93 -11.10 14.44
CA GLN A 100 13.08 -11.62 15.21
C GLN A 100 14.29 -11.69 14.30
#